data_AF-A0A7H8KJH9-F1
#
_entry.id   AF-A0A7H8KJH9-F1
#
_cell.length_a   1.000
_cell.length_b   1.000
_cell.length_c   1.000
_cell.angle_alpha   90.00
_cell.angle_beta   90.00
_cell.angle_gamma   90.00
#
_symmetry.space_group_name_H-M   'P 1'
#
loop_
_entity.id
_entity.type
_entity.pdbx_description
1 polymer ?
#
loop_
_entity_poly.entity_id
_entity_poly.type
_entity_poly.pdbx_seq_one_letter_code
_entity_poly.pdbx_strand_id
1 'polypeptide(L)'
;MLDVRYEAQPNFYYCGPAAARNALSVQGKNIDVHTMATQMGTTENGTDSINDITPVLNRETGKDAYKSVEINTPTADNHQTDKLRDDIIRTIDEGRAVVANIAGTTTDTTGTTHSFEGGHYISVTGYTDNGNTVTIADSANPDHARYDLHINDLANWIATRGYATTH
;
A
#
# COMPACT_ATOMS: atom_id res chain seq x y z
N MET A 1 -12.46 7.13 -5.42
CA MET A 1 -11.00 7.08 -5.56
C MET A 1 -10.42 8.44 -5.21
N LEU A 2 -9.24 8.45 -4.59
CA LEU A 2 -8.52 9.64 -4.17
C LEU A 2 -7.66 10.23 -5.31
N ASP A 3 -7.40 11.54 -5.25
CA ASP A 3 -6.49 12.22 -6.18
C ASP A 3 -5.05 12.09 -5.69
N VAL A 4 -4.25 11.30 -6.39
CA VAL A 4 -2.87 10.93 -6.01
C VAL A 4 -1.90 11.76 -6.84
N ARG A 5 -1.02 12.53 -6.18
CA ARG A 5 0.13 13.16 -6.86
C ARG A 5 1.25 12.14 -6.97
N TYR A 6 1.07 11.24 -7.92
CA TYR A 6 1.95 10.10 -8.17
C TYR A 6 3.41 10.51 -8.35
N GLU A 7 4.31 9.73 -7.76
CA GLU A 7 5.73 9.71 -8.06
C GLU A 7 6.22 8.26 -8.05
N ALA A 8 7.08 7.92 -9.02
CA ALA A 8 7.74 6.62 -9.09
C ALA A 8 8.85 6.52 -8.03
N GLN A 9 9.21 5.30 -7.65
CA GLN A 9 10.36 5.09 -6.76
C GLN A 9 11.66 5.48 -7.48
N PRO A 10 12.58 6.21 -6.83
CA PRO A 10 13.81 6.67 -7.48
C PRO A 10 14.86 5.56 -7.67
N ASN A 11 14.72 4.43 -6.97
CA ASN A 11 15.60 3.27 -7.04
C ASN A 11 14.84 1.99 -6.62
N PHE A 12 15.46 0.82 -6.76
CA PHE A 12 14.78 -0.47 -6.58
C PHE A 12 14.34 -0.78 -5.13
N TYR A 13 14.92 -0.13 -4.12
CA TYR A 13 14.67 -0.41 -2.69
C TYR A 13 13.80 0.65 -1.99
N TYR A 14 13.35 1.69 -2.70
CA TYR A 14 12.51 2.77 -2.16
C TYR A 14 11.00 2.56 -2.33
N CYS A 15 10.55 1.34 -2.64
CA CYS A 15 9.13 1.05 -2.81
C CYS A 15 8.29 1.42 -1.59
N GLY A 16 8.73 1.09 -0.37
CA GLY A 16 8.04 1.45 0.88
C GLY A 16 7.85 2.96 1.04
N PRO A 17 8.94 3.76 1.02
CA PRO A 17 8.87 5.22 1.07
C PRO A 17 8.05 5.82 -0.08
N ALA A 18 8.18 5.32 -1.30
CA ALA A 18 7.44 5.86 -2.45
C ALA A 18 5.93 5.55 -2.37
N ALA A 19 5.55 4.36 -1.94
CA ALA A 19 4.15 4.01 -1.67
C ALA A 19 3.57 4.87 -0.55
N ALA A 20 4.31 5.09 0.54
CA ALA A 20 3.88 5.98 1.61
C ALA A 20 3.74 7.44 1.11
N ARG A 21 4.66 7.90 0.24
CA ARG A 21 4.58 9.23 -0.39
C ARG A 21 3.28 9.40 -1.16
N ASN A 22 2.99 8.44 -2.04
CA ASN A 22 1.81 8.46 -2.88
C ASN A 22 0.55 8.42 -2.02
N ALA A 23 0.54 7.61 -0.96
CA ALA A 23 -0.55 7.56 0.01
C ALA A 23 -0.78 8.89 0.74
N LEU A 24 0.27 9.56 1.21
CA LEU A 24 0.17 10.85 1.92
C LEU A 24 -0.14 12.02 0.97
N SER A 25 0.16 11.86 -0.32
CA SER A 25 -0.05 12.91 -1.33
C SER A 25 -1.52 13.30 -1.47
N VAL A 26 -2.44 12.37 -1.21
CA VAL A 26 -3.91 12.57 -1.26
C VAL A 26 -4.40 13.54 -0.19
N GLN A 27 -3.59 13.76 0.86
CA GLN A 27 -3.85 14.70 1.95
C GLN A 27 -3.17 16.06 1.72
N GLY A 28 -2.74 16.34 0.48
CA GLY A 28 -2.08 17.61 0.12
C GLY A 28 -0.63 17.74 0.63
N LYS A 29 -0.06 16.69 1.22
CA LYS A 29 1.32 16.70 1.75
C LYS A 29 2.36 16.64 0.63
N ASN A 30 3.39 17.48 0.70
CA ASN A 30 4.54 17.38 -0.19
C ASN A 30 5.73 16.91 0.63
N ILE A 31 6.18 15.68 0.41
CA ILE A 31 7.13 15.00 1.28
C ILE A 31 8.29 14.50 0.44
N ASP A 32 9.51 14.75 0.91
CA ASP A 32 10.72 14.21 0.31
C ASP A 32 10.85 12.72 0.62
N VAL A 33 10.94 11.90 -0.43
CA VAL A 33 11.02 10.44 -0.31
C VAL A 33 12.30 9.96 0.39
N HIS A 34 13.41 10.70 0.28
CA HIS A 34 14.68 10.34 0.93
C HIS A 34 14.62 10.52 2.45
N THR A 35 13.97 11.61 2.88
CA THR A 35 13.68 11.84 4.29
C THR A 35 12.80 10.72 4.85
N MET A 36 11.77 10.30 4.12
CA MET A 36 10.94 9.17 4.55
C MET A 36 11.72 7.85 4.59
N ALA A 37 12.53 7.57 3.57
CA ALA A 37 13.37 6.38 3.54
C ALA A 37 14.28 6.28 4.78
N THR A 38 14.89 7.41 5.17
CA THR A 38 15.70 7.48 6.40
C THR A 38 14.86 7.22 7.65
N GLN A 39 13.67 7.81 7.76
CA GLN A 39 12.80 7.64 8.92
C GLN A 39 12.21 6.21 9.03
N MET A 40 11.99 5.55 7.90
CA MET A 40 11.51 4.17 7.81
C MET A 40 12.64 3.14 7.95
N GLY A 41 13.90 3.58 8.15
CA GLY A 41 15.05 2.67 8.23
C GLY A 41 15.31 1.90 6.93
N THR A 42 14.92 2.46 5.78
CA THR A 42 15.07 1.80 4.47
C THR A 42 16.54 1.64 4.11
N THR A 43 16.92 0.42 3.74
CA THR A 43 18.29 0.09 3.28
C THR A 43 18.27 -0.38 1.83
N GLU A 44 19.41 -0.81 1.28
CA GLU A 44 19.46 -1.47 -0.04
C GLU A 44 18.66 -2.78 -0.10
N ASN A 45 18.27 -3.35 1.06
CA ASN A 45 17.36 -4.49 1.15
C ASN A 45 15.86 -4.07 1.18
N GLY A 46 15.56 -2.77 1.14
CA GLY A 46 14.20 -2.24 1.25
C GLY A 46 13.81 -1.82 2.68
N THR A 47 12.49 -1.66 2.89
CA THR A 47 11.88 -1.45 4.21
C THR A 47 11.33 -2.77 4.75
N ASP A 48 11.77 -3.18 5.93
CA ASP A 48 11.60 -4.56 6.42
C ASP A 48 10.14 -4.93 6.71
N SER A 49 9.38 -4.04 7.35
CA SER A 49 8.03 -4.34 7.82
C SER A 49 7.05 -3.19 7.61
N ILE A 50 5.75 -3.52 7.52
CA ILE A 50 4.68 -2.53 7.58
C ILE A 50 4.71 -1.71 8.89
N ASN A 51 5.27 -2.29 9.96
CA ASN A 51 5.43 -1.62 11.25
C ASN A 51 6.48 -0.50 11.22
N ASP A 52 7.34 -0.44 10.20
CA ASP A 52 8.28 0.66 9.97
C ASP A 52 7.62 1.80 9.15
N ILE A 53 6.60 1.47 8.35
CA ILE A 53 5.82 2.43 7.55
C ILE A 53 4.84 3.22 8.42
N THR A 54 4.06 2.53 9.26
CA THR A 54 2.94 3.12 10.02
C THR A 54 3.35 4.32 10.89
N PRO A 55 4.45 4.29 11.66
CA PRO A 55 4.87 5.44 12.47
C PRO A 55 5.18 6.68 11.63
N VAL A 56 5.74 6.51 10.43
CA VAL A 56 6.05 7.63 9.53
C VAL A 56 4.77 8.19 8.91
N LEU A 57 3.81 7.34 8.53
CA LEU A 57 2.49 7.81 8.10
C LEU A 57 1.81 8.68 9.18
N ASN A 58 1.83 8.24 10.45
CA ASN A 58 1.28 9.00 11.57
C ASN A 58 2.01 10.32 11.82
N ARG A 59 3.35 10.30 11.77
CA ARG A 59 4.19 11.48 11.92
C ARG A 59 3.85 12.54 10.86
N GLU A 60 3.81 12.15 9.59
CA GLU A 60 3.56 13.07 8.47
C GLU A 60 2.10 13.55 8.42
N THR A 61 1.17 12.69 8.86
CA THR A 61 -0.24 13.07 9.04
C THR A 61 -0.42 14.05 10.20
N GLY A 62 0.46 14.01 11.22
CA GLY A 62 0.41 14.85 12.42
C GLY A 62 -0.60 14.39 13.46
N LYS A 63 -1.06 13.14 13.38
CA LYS A 63 -2.01 12.50 14.30
C LYS A 63 -1.79 10.99 14.30
N ASP A 64 -2.11 10.35 15.40
CA ASP A 64 -2.23 8.90 15.47
C ASP A 64 -3.51 8.49 14.73
N ALA A 65 -3.37 8.17 13.45
CA ALA A 65 -4.49 7.91 12.55
C ALA A 65 -4.42 6.53 11.88
N TYR A 66 -3.21 5.99 11.70
CA TYR A 66 -2.92 4.72 11.07
C TYR A 66 -2.51 3.69 12.12
N LYS A 67 -2.90 2.44 11.87
CA LYS A 67 -2.43 1.22 12.53
C LYS A 67 -1.94 0.24 11.47
N SER A 68 -1.00 -0.61 11.87
CA SER A 68 -0.63 -1.80 11.10
C SER A 68 -1.64 -2.92 11.33
N VAL A 69 -1.94 -3.68 10.29
CA VAL A 69 -2.62 -4.97 10.37
C VAL A 69 -1.78 -5.99 9.62
N GLU A 70 -1.46 -7.09 10.29
CA GLU A 70 -0.68 -8.20 9.70
C GLU A 70 -1.60 -9.35 9.27
N ILE A 71 -1.23 -9.99 8.16
CA ILE A 71 -1.85 -11.23 7.68
C ILE A 71 -0.81 -12.33 7.80
N ASN A 72 -0.65 -12.89 9.01
CA ASN A 72 0.43 -13.82 9.35
C ASN A 72 0.19 -15.28 8.90
N THR A 73 -0.53 -15.46 7.79
CA THR A 73 -0.86 -16.75 7.18
C THR A 73 -0.34 -16.78 5.74
N PRO A 74 0.01 -17.96 5.18
CA PRO A 74 0.50 -18.05 3.78
C PRO A 74 -0.51 -17.61 2.71
N THR A 75 -1.80 -17.65 3.04
CA THR A 75 -2.91 -17.16 2.24
C THR A 75 -3.89 -16.45 3.17
N ALA A 76 -4.65 -15.49 2.65
CA ALA A 76 -5.66 -14.81 3.42
C ALA A 76 -6.94 -15.66 3.47
N ASP A 77 -7.50 -15.84 4.67
CA ASP A 77 -8.83 -16.41 4.81
C ASP A 77 -9.93 -15.37 4.54
N ASN A 78 -11.19 -15.83 4.52
CA ASN A 78 -12.33 -14.96 4.23
C ASN A 78 -12.47 -13.83 5.27
N HIS A 79 -12.20 -14.11 6.55
CA HIS A 79 -12.33 -13.10 7.60
C HIS A 79 -11.25 -12.03 7.49
N GLN A 80 -10.01 -12.42 7.18
CA GLN A 80 -8.91 -11.50 6.90
C GLN A 80 -9.22 -10.64 5.65
N THR A 81 -9.78 -11.26 4.62
CA THR A 81 -10.16 -10.57 3.38
C THR A 81 -11.31 -9.58 3.60
N ASP A 82 -12.34 -9.97 4.33
CA ASP A 82 -13.46 -9.09 4.69
C ASP A 82 -12.98 -7.92 5.55
N LYS A 83 -12.10 -8.20 6.53
CA LYS A 83 -11.48 -7.16 7.33
C LYS A 83 -10.64 -6.18 6.50
N LEU A 84 -9.84 -6.68 5.56
CA LEU A 84 -9.07 -5.84 4.64
C LEU A 84 -10.00 -4.95 3.81
N ARG A 85 -11.10 -5.51 3.31
CA ARG A 85 -12.13 -4.75 2.56
C ARG A 85 -12.68 -3.60 3.39
N ASP A 86 -13.11 -3.86 4.62
CA ASP A 86 -13.68 -2.86 5.53
C ASP A 86 -12.66 -1.77 5.89
N ASP A 87 -11.41 -2.17 6.13
CA ASP A 87 -10.31 -1.26 6.43
C ASP A 87 -9.97 -0.34 5.24
N ILE A 88 -9.97 -0.88 4.02
CA ILE A 88 -9.75 -0.11 2.78
C ILE A 88 -10.88 0.90 2.58
N ILE A 89 -12.14 0.47 2.66
CA ILE A 89 -13.31 1.36 2.49
C ILE A 89 -13.23 2.51 3.48
N ARG A 90 -13.09 2.21 4.78
CA ARG A 90 -13.04 3.21 5.84
C ARG A 90 -11.87 4.18 5.63
N THR A 91 -10.68 3.67 5.32
CA THR A 91 -9.50 4.52 5.10
C THR A 91 -9.70 5.49 3.94
N ILE A 92 -10.24 5.00 2.82
CA ILE A 92 -10.48 5.80 1.62
C ILE A 92 -11.59 6.84 1.86
N ASP A 93 -12.68 6.46 2.54
CA ASP A 93 -13.78 7.37 2.85
C ASP A 93 -13.35 8.49 3.82
N GLU A 94 -12.36 8.23 4.68
CA GLU A 94 -11.74 9.25 5.51
C GLU A 94 -10.68 10.10 4.77
N GLY A 95 -10.58 9.97 3.44
CA GLY A 95 -9.65 10.75 2.62
C GLY A 95 -8.19 10.35 2.79
N ARG A 96 -7.92 9.07 3.10
CA ARG A 96 -6.57 8.51 3.30
C ARG A 96 -6.38 7.25 2.45
N ALA A 97 -5.15 6.94 2.09
CA ALA A 97 -4.83 5.74 1.31
C ALA A 97 -4.21 4.66 2.20
N VAL A 98 -4.41 3.39 1.85
CA VAL A 98 -3.76 2.26 2.52
C VAL A 98 -2.38 2.07 1.89
N VAL A 99 -1.37 1.73 2.70
CA VAL A 99 -0.07 1.25 2.20
C VAL A 99 0.03 -0.23 2.52
N ALA A 100 0.37 -1.06 1.55
CA ALA A 100 0.43 -2.51 1.71
C ALA A 100 1.81 -3.04 1.32
N ASN A 101 2.36 -3.92 2.16
CA ASN A 101 3.51 -4.76 1.82
C ASN A 101 2.99 -6.04 1.17
N ILE A 102 3.45 -6.35 -0.03
CA ILE A 102 3.02 -7.50 -0.82
C ILE A 102 4.22 -8.36 -1.22
N ALA A 103 3.98 -9.64 -1.52
CA ALA A 103 4.99 -10.54 -2.06
C ALA A 103 4.38 -11.60 -2.97
N GLY A 104 5.12 -11.99 -4.00
CA GLY A 104 4.72 -13.00 -4.98
C GLY A 104 4.07 -12.39 -6.21
N THR A 105 3.16 -13.13 -6.84
CA THR A 105 2.54 -12.78 -8.13
C THR A 105 1.03 -12.61 -8.00
N THR A 106 0.48 -11.61 -8.69
CA THR A 106 -0.97 -11.39 -8.82
C THR A 106 -1.35 -11.09 -10.28
N THR A 107 -2.64 -11.14 -10.59
CA THR A 107 -3.18 -10.77 -11.90
C THR A 107 -4.27 -9.73 -11.70
N ASP A 108 -4.18 -8.63 -12.44
CA ASP A 108 -5.17 -7.55 -12.36
C ASP A 108 -6.46 -7.87 -13.12
N THR A 109 -7.47 -7.03 -12.91
CA THR A 109 -8.80 -7.18 -13.53
C THR A 109 -8.79 -7.11 -15.06
N THR A 110 -7.68 -6.68 -15.67
CA THR A 110 -7.49 -6.66 -17.13
C THR A 110 -6.75 -7.90 -17.65
N GLY A 111 -6.28 -8.77 -16.76
CA GLY A 111 -5.49 -9.96 -17.08
C GLY A 111 -3.99 -9.72 -17.11
N THR A 112 -3.50 -8.55 -16.69
CA THR A 112 -2.05 -8.26 -16.65
C THR A 112 -1.45 -8.82 -15.36
N THR A 113 -0.33 -9.54 -15.49
CA THR A 113 0.38 -10.14 -14.36
C THR A 113 1.39 -9.17 -13.76
N HIS A 114 1.41 -9.09 -12.43
CA HIS A 114 2.35 -8.29 -11.64
C HIS A 114 3.10 -9.21 -10.67
N SER A 115 4.44 -9.22 -10.71
CA SER A 115 5.27 -10.19 -9.99
C SER A 115 6.38 -9.51 -9.19
N PHE A 116 6.34 -9.68 -7.86
CA PHE A 116 7.32 -9.17 -6.90
C PHE A 116 7.67 -10.27 -5.88
N GLU A 117 8.32 -11.34 -6.33
CA GLU A 117 8.70 -12.50 -5.48
C GLU A 117 9.57 -12.11 -4.27
N GLY A 118 10.39 -11.06 -4.41
CA GLY A 118 11.23 -10.53 -3.31
C GLY A 118 10.49 -9.61 -2.33
N GLY A 119 9.23 -9.26 -2.61
CA GLY A 119 8.46 -8.27 -1.87
C GLY A 119 8.45 -6.89 -2.53
N HIS A 120 7.39 -6.13 -2.27
CA HIS A 120 7.18 -4.77 -2.77
C HIS A 120 6.16 -4.02 -1.92
N TYR A 121 6.07 -2.70 -2.07
CA TYR A 121 5.05 -1.89 -1.42
C TYR A 121 4.22 -1.12 -2.43
N ILE A 122 2.91 -1.10 -2.21
CA ILE A 122 1.93 -0.43 -3.06
C ILE A 122 0.97 0.44 -2.23
N SER A 123 0.33 1.42 -2.86
CA SER A 123 -0.74 2.20 -2.22
C SER A 123 -2.11 1.79 -2.77
N VAL A 124 -3.08 1.52 -1.89
CA VAL A 124 -4.49 1.38 -2.30
C VAL A 124 -5.19 2.73 -2.14
N THR A 125 -5.70 3.26 -3.25
CA THR A 125 -6.12 4.67 -3.38
C THR A 125 -7.58 4.83 -3.80
N GLY A 126 -8.25 3.72 -4.09
CA GLY A 126 -9.65 3.70 -4.47
C GLY A 126 -10.24 2.32 -4.29
N TYR A 127 -11.57 2.28 -4.33
CA TYR A 127 -12.32 1.06 -4.43
C TYR A 127 -13.58 1.30 -5.27
N THR A 128 -14.12 0.21 -5.82
CA THR A 128 -15.42 0.13 -6.49
C THR A 128 -16.12 -1.17 -6.07
N ASP A 129 -17.39 -1.35 -6.47
CA ASP A 129 -18.18 -2.54 -6.15
C ASP A 129 -18.14 -2.92 -4.66
N ASN A 130 -18.44 -1.94 -3.80
CA ASN A 130 -18.42 -2.09 -2.34
C ASN A 130 -17.12 -2.71 -1.78
N GLY A 131 -15.98 -2.42 -2.42
CA GLY A 131 -14.67 -2.89 -1.98
C GLY A 131 -14.22 -4.22 -2.60
N ASN A 132 -15.01 -4.81 -3.49
CA ASN A 132 -14.61 -6.03 -4.20
C ASN A 132 -13.50 -5.79 -5.23
N THR A 133 -13.41 -4.56 -5.74
CA THR A 133 -12.35 -4.13 -6.64
C THR A 133 -11.67 -2.91 -6.06
N VAL A 134 -10.34 -2.91 -6.04
CA VAL A 134 -9.52 -1.87 -5.41
C VAL A 134 -8.52 -1.31 -6.40
N THR A 135 -8.28 0.01 -6.33
CA THR A 135 -7.37 0.71 -7.22
C THR A 135 -6.02 0.90 -6.56
N ILE A 136 -4.98 0.41 -7.23
CA ILE A 136 -3.59 0.49 -6.79
C ILE A 136 -2.90 1.68 -7.45
N ALA A 137 -2.08 2.39 -6.69
CA ALA A 137 -1.02 3.23 -7.22
C ALA A 137 0.33 2.55 -6.92
N ASP A 138 1.05 2.16 -7.97
CA ASP A 138 2.30 1.42 -7.88
C ASP A 138 3.49 2.28 -8.34
N SER A 139 4.43 2.49 -7.43
CA SER A 139 5.63 3.29 -7.68
C SER A 139 6.72 2.60 -8.51
N ALA A 140 6.61 1.29 -8.79
CA ALA A 140 7.67 0.52 -9.44
C ALA A 140 7.87 0.87 -10.92
N ASN A 141 6.78 1.08 -11.66
CA ASN A 141 6.82 1.37 -13.09
C ASN A 141 5.83 2.50 -13.44
N PRO A 142 6.28 3.68 -13.89
CA PRO A 142 5.39 4.77 -14.25
C PRO A 142 4.45 4.44 -15.43
N ASP A 143 4.83 3.52 -16.32
CA ASP A 143 3.96 3.08 -17.43
C ASP A 143 2.81 2.18 -16.95
N HIS A 144 2.96 1.57 -15.77
CA HIS A 144 1.94 0.75 -15.09
C HIS A 144 1.63 1.29 -13.69
N ALA A 145 1.64 2.63 -13.55
CA ALA A 145 1.50 3.32 -12.28
C ALA A 145 0.18 3.05 -11.55
N ARG A 146 -0.82 2.51 -12.26
CA ARG A 146 -2.16 2.29 -11.75
C ARG A 146 -2.82 1.08 -12.40
N TYR A 147 -3.45 0.26 -11.58
CA TYR A 147 -4.25 -0.89 -12.00
C TYR A 147 -5.28 -1.24 -10.92
N ASP A 148 -6.27 -2.05 -11.29
CA ASP A 148 -7.35 -2.48 -10.39
C ASP A 148 -7.24 -3.99 -10.10
N LEU A 149 -7.31 -4.37 -8.82
CA LEU A 149 -7.26 -5.76 -8.35
C LEU A 149 -8.60 -6.17 -7.73
N HIS A 150 -8.92 -7.46 -7.78
CA HIS A 150 -9.93 -8.02 -6.90
C HIS A 150 -9.40 -8.12 -5.46
N ILE A 151 -10.27 -7.90 -4.49
CA ILE A 151 -9.89 -7.86 -3.07
C ILE A 151 -9.27 -9.18 -2.57
N ASN A 152 -9.73 -10.33 -3.09
CA ASN A 152 -9.18 -11.64 -2.73
C ASN A 152 -7.72 -11.77 -3.22
N ASP A 153 -7.43 -11.27 -4.41
CA ASP A 153 -6.09 -11.32 -4.99
C ASP A 153 -5.15 -10.39 -4.22
N LEU A 154 -5.61 -9.19 -3.86
CA LEU A 154 -4.84 -8.30 -3.00
C LEU A 154 -4.59 -8.91 -1.62
N ALA A 155 -5.62 -9.51 -0.98
CA ALA A 155 -5.48 -10.12 0.34
C ALA A 155 -4.45 -11.25 0.35
N ASN A 156 -4.46 -12.10 -0.67
CA ASN A 156 -3.44 -13.13 -0.84
C ASN A 156 -2.05 -12.57 -1.14
N TRP A 157 -1.96 -11.46 -1.88
CA TRP A 157 -0.68 -10.82 -2.17
C TRP A 157 -0.04 -10.16 -0.94
N ILE A 158 -0.87 -9.70 0.02
CA ILE A 158 -0.46 -9.16 1.32
C ILE A 158 -0.14 -10.28 2.33
N ALA A 159 -0.59 -11.51 2.09
CA ALA A 159 -0.39 -12.62 3.01
C ALA A 159 1.10 -12.81 3.38
N THR A 160 1.37 -13.21 4.62
CA THR A 160 2.68 -13.22 5.31
C THR A 160 3.29 -11.84 5.62
N ARG A 161 2.61 -10.75 5.26
CA ARG A 161 3.06 -9.37 5.45
C ARG A 161 1.98 -8.56 6.19
N GLY A 162 1.64 -7.38 5.70
CA GLY A 162 0.63 -6.54 6.31
C GLY A 162 0.41 -5.21 5.58
N TYR A 163 -0.53 -4.44 6.10
CA TYR A 163 -0.96 -3.17 5.54
C TYR A 163 -1.21 -2.13 6.64
N ALA A 164 -0.99 -0.86 6.30
CA ALA A 164 -1.24 0.29 7.15
C ALA A 164 -2.58 0.93 6.74
N THR A 165 -3.51 0.97 7.69
CA THR A 165 -4.88 1.44 7.50
C THR A 165 -5.23 2.40 8.62
N THR A 166 -6.26 3.22 8.44
CA THR A 166 -6.80 4.01 9.55
C THR A 166 -7.37 3.12 10.67
N HIS A 167 -7.63 3.65 11.86
CA HIS A 167 -8.36 2.98 12.94
C HIS A 167 -9.66 3.69 13.36
#